data_AF-A0A6L3EWJ9-F1
#
_entry.id   AF-A0A6L3EWJ9-F1
#
_cell.length_a   1.000
_cell.length_b   1.000
_cell.length_c   1.000
_cell.angle_alpha   90.00
_cell.angle_beta   90.00
_cell.angle_gamma   90.00
#
_symmetry.space_group_name_H-M   'P 1'
#
loop_
_entity.id
_entity.type
_entity.pdbx_description
1 polymer ?
#
loop_
_entity_poly.entity_id
_entity_poly.type
_entity_poly.pdbx_seq_one_letter_code
_entity_poly.pdbx_strand_id
1 'polypeptide(L)' 'MGLLFEEESYELRGCVFEVRKKLGTGWPEEAYHQALACALKEMNVPVKSKLRCPMFQHRRELHVFELVYKLA' A
#
# COMPACT_ATOMS: atom_id res chain seq x y z
N MET A 1 15.98 -16.47 -15.76
CA MET A 1 15.63 -16.29 -14.34
C MET A 1 14.17 -15.89 -14.29
N GLY A 2 13.26 -16.78 -13.87
CA GLY A 2 11.83 -16.49 -13.79
C GLY A 2 11.45 -15.75 -12.51
N LEU A 3 10.28 -15.11 -12.50
CA LEU A 3 9.68 -14.58 -11.27
C LEU A 3 9.25 -15.75 -10.38
N LEU A 4 9.56 -15.69 -9.08
CA LEU A 4 9.20 -16.75 -8.11
C LEU A 4 7.68 -16.91 -7.95
N PHE A 5 6.95 -15.80 -8.08
CA PHE A 5 5.50 -15.70 -7.93
C PHE A 5 4.91 -15.03 -9.18
N GLU A 6 5.11 -15.66 -10.34
CA GLU A 6 4.75 -15.06 -11.63
C GLU A 6 3.26 -14.79 -11.76
N GLU A 7 2.43 -15.75 -11.34
CA GLU A 7 0.96 -15.66 -11.42
C GLU A 7 0.43 -14.57 -10.49
N GLU A 8 0.84 -14.58 -9.22
CA GLU A 8 0.43 -13.56 -8.25
C GLU A 8 0.93 -12.17 -8.66
N SER A 9 2.14 -12.09 -9.22
CA SER A 9 2.67 -10.84 -9.77
C SER A 9 1.86 -10.35 -10.97
N TYR A 10 1.30 -11.25 -11.77
CA TYR A 10 0.41 -10.90 -12.88
C TYR A 10 -0.93 -10.38 -12.37
N GLU A 11 -1.54 -11.05 -11.39
CA GLU A 11 -2.79 -10.62 -10.75
C GLU A 11 -2.68 -9.26 -10.07
N LEU A 12 -1.62 -9.04 -9.30
CA LEU A 12 -1.36 -7.75 -8.64
C LEU A 12 -1.19 -6.62 -9.66
N ARG A 13 -0.47 -6.87 -10.76
CA ARG A 13 -0.35 -5.88 -11.85
C ARG A 13 -1.71 -5.58 -12.48
N GLY A 14 -2.53 -6.60 -12.72
CA GLY A 14 -3.90 -6.44 -13.20
C GLY A 14 -4.71 -5.50 -12.31
N CYS A 15 -4.64 -5.69 -11.00
CA CYS A 15 -5.28 -4.82 -10.01
C CYS A 15 -4.82 -3.35 -10.12
N VAL A 16 -3.51 -3.11 -10.25
CA VAL A 16 -2.96 -1.76 -10.46
C VAL A 16 -3.49 -1.12 -11.75
N PHE A 17 -3.56 -1.87 -12.84
CA PHE A 17 -4.08 -1.35 -14.11
C PHE A 17 -5.57 -1.06 -14.05
N GLU A 18 -6.37 -1.87 -13.37
CA GLU A 18 -7.80 -1.61 -13.17
C GLU A 18 -8.04 -0.34 -12.34
N VAL A 19 -7.23 -0.09 -11.31
CA VAL A 19 -7.27 1.17 -10.56
C VAL A 19 -6.99 2.37 -11.48
N ARG A 20 -5.95 2.30 -12.31
CA ARG A 20 -5.63 3.34 -13.30
C ARG A 20 -6.77 3.53 -14.30
N LYS A 21 -7.37 2.45 -14.80
CA LYS A 21 -8.47 2.50 -15.76
C LYS A 21 -9.72 3.16 -15.17
N LYS A 22 -10.02 2.90 -13.90
CA LYS A 22 -11.17 3.48 -13.19
C LYS A 22 -10.96 4.95 -12.81
N LEU A 23 -9.78 5.32 -12.30
CA LEU A 23 -9.51 6.67 -11.79
C LEU A 23 -8.99 7.66 -12.83
N GLY A 24 -8.37 7.16 -13.92
CA GLY A 24 -7.66 8.00 -14.87
C GLY A 24 -6.39 8.64 -14.27
N THR A 25 -5.98 9.79 -14.80
CA THR A 25 -4.77 10.53 -14.40
C THR A 25 -5.12 11.86 -13.75
N GLY A 26 -4.21 12.40 -12.91
CA GLY A 26 -4.33 13.76 -12.34
C GLY A 26 -4.71 13.82 -10.87
N TRP A 27 -4.80 12.67 -10.19
CA TRP A 27 -5.05 12.61 -8.76
C TRP A 27 -3.76 12.61 -7.93
N PRO A 28 -3.81 13.02 -6.65
CA PRO A 28 -2.68 12.86 -5.75
C PRO A 28 -2.36 11.37 -5.55
N GLU A 29 -1.09 11.06 -5.28
CA GLU A 29 -0.61 9.69 -5.01
C GLU A 29 -1.48 8.96 -3.97
N GLU A 30 -1.88 9.66 -2.91
CA GLU A 30 -2.72 9.11 -1.85
C GLU A 30 -4.05 8.53 -2.38
N ALA A 31 -4.66 9.15 -3.39
CA ALA A 31 -5.90 8.66 -3.97
C ALA A 31 -5.70 7.33 -4.69
N TYR A 32 -4.61 7.20 -5.45
CA TYR A 32 -4.23 5.93 -6.09
C TYR A 32 -3.91 4.86 -5.07
N HIS A 33 -3.17 5.23 -4.02
CA HIS A 33 -2.81 4.33 -2.95
C HIS A 33 -4.04 3.78 -2.20
N GLN A 34 -5.00 4.65 -1.85
CA GLN A 34 -6.26 4.23 -1.22
C GLN A 34 -7.11 3.35 -2.14
N ALA A 35 -7.20 3.70 -3.43
CA ALA A 35 -7.97 2.91 -4.39
C ALA A 35 -7.35 1.52 -4.62
N LEU A 36 -6.02 1.42 -4.67
CA LEU A 36 -5.33 0.14 -4.75
C LEU A 36 -5.53 -0.70 -3.49
N ALA A 37 -5.44 -0.11 -2.30
CA ALA A 37 -5.72 -0.82 -1.05
C ALA A 37 -7.16 -1.35 -1.00
N CYS A 38 -8.13 -0.60 -1.54
CA CYS A 38 -9.51 -1.04 -1.66
C CYS A 38 -9.65 -2.22 -2.63
N ALA A 39 -9.08 -2.12 -3.84
CA ALA A 39 -9.13 -3.17 -4.84
C ALA A 39 -8.44 -4.47 -4.38
N LEU A 40 -7.31 -4.37 -3.69
CA LEU A 40 -6.62 -5.53 -3.10
C LEU A 40 -7.45 -6.19 -1.99
N LYS A 41 -8.16 -5.40 -1.18
CA LYS A 41 -9.07 -5.92 -0.15
C LYS A 41 -10.24 -6.69 -0.76
N GLU A 42 -10.79 -6.22 -1.89
CA GLU A 42 -11.84 -6.94 -2.64
C GLU A 42 -11.35 -8.29 -3.16
N MET A 43 -10.06 -8.39 -3.50
CA MET A 43 -9.40 -9.64 -3.89
C MET A 43 -8.99 -10.54 -2.70
N ASN A 44 -9.38 -10.20 -1.47
CA ASN A 44 -8.92 -10.86 -0.23
C ASN A 44 -7.39 -10.83 -0.02
N VAL A 45 -6.70 -9.86 -0.63
CA VAL A 45 -5.26 -9.67 -0.43
C VAL A 45 -5.04 -8.72 0.75
N PRO A 46 -4.35 -9.16 1.83
CA PRO A 46 -4.08 -8.31 2.97
C PRO A 46 -3.07 -7.22 2.63
N VAL A 47 -3.46 -5.96 2.82
CA VAL A 47 -2.58 -4.80 2.62
C VAL A 47 -2.27 -4.17 3.97
N LYS A 48 -0.98 -4.01 4.25
CA LYS A 48 -0.49 -3.15 5.34
C LYS A 48 0.16 -1.94 4.71
N SER A 49 -0.45 -0.78 4.92
CA SER A 49 0.16 0.49 4.53
C SER A 49 0.11 1.48 5.69
N LYS A 50 1.03 2.45 5.67
CA LYS A 50 1.14 3.51 6.67
C LYS A 50 1.14 2.95 8.09
N LEU A 51 2.06 2.03 8.34
CA LEU A 51 2.18 1.40 9.66
C LEU A 51 2.33 2.49 10.72
N ARG A 52 1.40 2.50 11.68
CA ARG A 52 1.43 3.41 12.81
C ARG A 52 2.50 2.94 13.79
N CYS A 53 3.50 3.79 13.99
CA CYS A 53 4.57 3.56 14.93
C CYS A 53 4.42 4.52 16.11
N PRO A 54 4.18 4.00 17.33
CA PRO A 54 4.26 4.81 18.53
C PRO A 54 5.73 5.15 18.83
N MET A 55 5.97 6.43 19.10
CA MET A 55 7.21 6.96 19.66
C MET A 55 7.07 6.98 21.18
N PHE A 56 8.03 6.37 21.87
CA PHE A 56 8.08 6.36 23.33
C PHE A 56 9.25 7.19 23.86
N GLN A 57 9.01 7.92 24.95
CA GLN A 57 10.06 8.45 25.82
C GLN A 57 9.84 7.92 27.24
N HIS A 58 10.84 7.22 27.78
CA HIS A 58 10.80 6.63 29.13
C HIS A 58 9.49 5.85 29.41
N ARG A 59 9.04 5.01 28.46
CA ARG A 59 7.80 4.21 28.50
C ARG A 59 6.48 5.00 28.47
N ARG A 60 6.51 6.32 28.25
CA ARG A 60 5.31 7.10 27.91
C ARG A 60 5.20 7.23 26.39
N GLU A 61 4.03 6.94 25.84
CA GLU A 61 3.72 7.22 24.44
C GLU A 61 3.67 8.74 24.26
N LEU A 62 4.53 9.28 23.40
CA LEU A 62 4.58 10.71 23.11
C LEU A 62 3.78 11.06 21.86
N HIS A 63 3.88 10.23 20.83
CA HIS A 63 3.34 10.53 19.51
C HIS A 63 3.23 9.26 18.66
N VAL A 64 2.25 9.21 17.76
CA VAL A 64 2.10 8.13 16.79
C VAL A 64 2.30 8.72 15.40
N PHE A 65 3.27 8.20 14.66
CA PHE A 65 3.56 8.62 13.29
C PHE A 65 3.34 7.47 12.31
N GLU A 66 3.09 7.79 11.05
CA GLU A 66 3.00 6.81 9.97
C GLU A 66 4.41 6.59 9.40
N LEU A 67 4.85 5.34 9.31
CA LEU A 67 6.08 4.99 8.61
C LEU A 67 5.89 5.22 7.11
N VAL A 68 6.50 6.30 6.60
CA VAL A 68 6.74 6.51 5.18
C VAL A 68 8.19 6.09 4.94
N TYR A 69 8.38 4.88 4.39
CA TYR A 69 9.64 4.20 4.05
C TYR A 69 10.95 4.85 4.54
N LYS A 70 11.62 4.21 5.52
CA LYS A 70 13.06 4.45 5.73
C LYS A 70 13.81 3.87 4.54
N LEU A 71 14.29 4.72 3.64
CA LEU A 71 15.46 4.40 2.81
C LEU A 71 16.62 4.18 3.80
N ALA A 72 16.98 2.91 4.00
CA ALA A 72 18.20 2.50 4.68
C ALA A 72 19.40 2.68 3.73
#